data_AF-A0A2D6LKM2-F1
#
_entry.id   AF-A0A2D6LKM2-F1
#
_cell.length_a   1.000
_cell.length_b   1.000
_cell.length_c   1.000
_cell.angle_alpha   90.00
_cell.angle_beta   90.00
_cell.angle_gamma   90.00
#
_symmetry.space_group_name_H-M   'P 1'
#
loop_
_entity.id
_entity.type
_entity.pdbx_description
1 polymer ?
#
loop_
_entity_poly.entity_id
_entity_poly.type
_entity_poly.pdbx_seq_one_letter_code
_entity_poly.pdbx_strand_id
1 'polypeptide(L)' 'MSTHYPKRRSLVKRARKFGFRARMRTKDGRKLISRKRRVGRNVNVRSY' A
#
# COMPACT_ATOMS: atom_id res chain seq x y z
N MET A 1 9.98 -0.22 -19.57
CA MET A 1 10.73 -1.49 -19.59
C MET A 1 10.96 -1.97 -18.16
N SER A 2 10.29 -3.04 -17.74
CA SER A 2 10.69 -3.77 -16.53
C SER A 2 11.83 -4.71 -16.90
N THR A 3 12.91 -4.67 -16.13
CA THR A 3 14.09 -5.53 -16.28
C THR A 3 13.67 -7.01 -16.36
N HIS A 4 14.25 -7.77 -17.30
CA HIS A 4 13.93 -9.18 -17.62
C HIS A 4 14.01 -10.14 -16.42
N TYR A 5 14.74 -9.79 -15.35
CA TYR A 5 14.98 -10.67 -14.22
C TYR A 5 14.03 -10.42 -13.04
N PRO A 6 13.58 -11.49 -12.35
CA PRO A 6 12.76 -11.37 -11.15
C PRO A 6 13.52 -10.61 -10.05
N LYS A 7 13.03 -9.43 -9.70
CA LYS A 7 13.59 -8.64 -8.59
C LYS A 7 13.11 -9.21 -7.25
N ARG A 8 14.04 -9.40 -6.31
CA ARG A 8 13.72 -9.80 -4.93
C ARG A 8 12.72 -8.81 -4.32
N ARG A 9 11.51 -9.29 -3.97
CA ARG A 9 10.46 -8.48 -3.35
C ARG A 9 10.61 -8.53 -1.83
N SER A 10 10.97 -7.42 -1.20
CA SER A 10 10.98 -7.31 0.27
C SER A 10 9.60 -6.89 0.78
N LEU A 11 8.92 -7.80 1.48
CA LEU A 11 7.63 -7.53 2.12
C LEU A 11 7.76 -6.45 3.22
N VAL A 12 8.89 -6.43 3.93
CA VAL A 12 9.21 -5.41 4.94
C VAL A 12 9.27 -4.01 4.31
N LYS A 13 10.00 -3.86 3.19
CA LYS A 13 10.07 -2.57 2.47
C LYS A 13 8.69 -2.19 1.93
N ARG A 14 7.90 -3.15 1.45
CA ARG A 14 6.52 -2.91 0.97
C ARG A 14 5.63 -2.37 2.10
N ALA A 15 5.65 -2.99 3.28
CA ALA A 15 4.86 -2.57 4.42
C ALA A 15 5.25 -1.17 4.92
N ARG A 16 6.56 -0.86 4.98
CA ARG A 16 7.05 0.47 5.41
C ARG A 16 6.67 1.58 4.43
N LYS A 17 6.73 1.31 3.11
CA LYS A 17 6.41 2.33 2.09
C LYS A 17 4.92 2.47 1.82
N PHE A 18 4.18 1.36 1.76
CA PHE A 18 2.81 1.35 1.24
C PHE A 18 1.76 0.89 2.25
N GLY A 19 2.16 0.40 3.41
CA GLY A 19 1.26 -0.14 4.42
C GLY A 19 0.35 0.91 5.06
N PHE A 20 -0.62 0.43 5.82
CA PHE A 20 -1.67 1.27 6.43
C PHE A 20 -1.10 2.40 7.29
N ARG A 21 -0.11 2.11 8.15
CA ARG A 21 0.54 3.11 9.00
C ARG A 21 1.20 4.24 8.18
N ALA A 22 1.85 3.89 7.07
CA ALA A 22 2.45 4.88 6.18
C ALA A 22 1.39 5.79 5.54
N ARG A 23 0.22 5.24 5.17
CA ARG A 23 -0.91 6.02 4.65
C ARG A 23 -1.55 6.92 5.70
N MET A 24 -1.61 6.49 6.96
CA MET A 24 -2.23 7.29 8.02
C MET A 24 -1.36 8.47 8.48
N ARG A 25 -0.04 8.46 8.19
CA ARG A 25 0.90 9.52 8.57
C ARG A 25 0.61 10.84 7.86
N THR A 26 0.22 10.81 6.58
CA THR A 26 0.04 12.03 5.75
C THR A 26 -1.44 12.36 5.53
N LYS A 27 -1.74 13.64 5.28
CA LYS A 27 -3.12 14.09 4.97
C LYS A 27 -3.67 13.39 3.72
N ASP A 28 -2.88 13.30 2.65
CA ASP A 28 -3.35 12.70 1.39
C ASP A 28 -3.45 11.18 1.46
N GLY A 29 -2.60 10.53 2.26
CA GLY A 29 -2.75 9.11 2.54
C GLY A 29 -4.08 8.79 3.24
N ARG A 30 -4.49 9.63 4.20
CA ARG A 30 -5.81 9.53 4.83
C ARG A 30 -6.95 9.74 3.83
N LYS A 31 -6.86 10.76 2.95
CA LYS A 31 -7.85 10.99 1.88
C LYS A 31 -8.00 9.78 0.96
N LEU A 32 -6.88 9.14 0.58
CA LEU A 32 -6.88 7.96 -0.28
C LEU A 32 -7.60 6.79 0.40
N ILE A 33 -7.33 6.54 1.69
CA ILE A 33 -8.00 5.50 2.47
C ILE A 33 -9.51 5.76 2.56
N SER A 34 -9.93 7.00 2.83
CA SER A 34 -11.35 7.38 2.84
C SER A 34 -12.03 7.14 1.49
N ARG A 35 -11.34 7.44 0.37
CA ARG A 35 -11.86 7.16 -0.97
C ARG A 35 -12.07 5.66 -1.20
N LYS A 36 -11.10 4.83 -0.80
CA LYS A 36 -11.21 3.37 -0.90
C LYS A 36 -12.37 2.82 -0.08
N ARG A 37 -12.54 3.32 1.15
CA ARG A 37 -13.67 2.95 2.02
C ARG A 37 -15.02 3.33 1.39
N ARG A 38 -15.13 4.52 0.81
CA ARG A 38 -16.37 5.00 0.16
C ARG A 38 -16.85 4.06 -0.95
N VAL A 39 -15.93 3.50 -1.72
CA VAL A 39 -16.25 2.56 -2.81
C VAL A 39 -16.30 1.10 -2.34
N GLY A 40 -16.29 0.84 -1.03
CA GLY A 40 -16.34 -0.52 -0.46
C GLY A 40 -15.06 -1.35 -0.61
N ARG A 41 -13.92 -0.74 -0.98
CA ARG A 41 -12.65 -1.47 -1.13
C ARG A 41 -12.02 -1.76 0.22
N ASN A 42 -11.57 -3.01 0.40
CA ASN A 42 -10.78 -3.39 1.56
C ASN A 42 -9.45 -2.63 1.59
N VAL A 43 -9.17 -1.96 2.71
CA VAL A 43 -7.97 -1.12 2.90
C VAL A 43 -6.83 -1.86 3.57
N ASN A 44 -7.10 -3.03 4.16
CA ASN A 44 -6.13 -3.82 4.91
C ASN A 44 -5.90 -5.18 4.23
N VAL A 45 -5.46 -5.15 2.97
CA VAL A 45 -5.11 -6.36 2.24
C VAL A 45 -3.70 -6.77 2.64
N ARG A 46 -3.58 -7.63 3.65
CA ARG A 46 -2.32 -8.35 3.91
C ARG A 46 -2.31 -9.58 3.02
N SER A 47 -1.79 -9.44 1.80
CA SER A 47 -1.52 -10.59 0.94
C SER A 47 -0.32 -11.33 1.51
N TYR A 48 -0.56 -12.52 2.08
CA TYR A 48 0.44 -13.56 2.30
C TYR A 48 0.58 -14.36 1.01
#